data_AF-A0A7X9X6D1-F1
#
_entry.id   AF-A0A7X9X6D1-F1
#
_cell.length_a   1.000
_cell.length_b   1.000
_cell.length_c   1.000
_cell.angle_alpha   90.00
_cell.angle_beta   90.00
_cell.angle_gamma   90.00
#
_symmetry.space_group_name_H-M   'P 1'
#
loop_
_entity.id
_entity.type
_entity.pdbx_description
1 polymer ?
#
loop_
_entity_poly.entity_id
_entity_poly.type
_entity_poly.pdbx_seq_one_letter_code
_entity_poly.pdbx_strand_id
1 'polypeptide(L)'
;MIAEAQARVALGTCKPALNPRYKNQLACTLVVISQGGTSETQADFHWDGKKWVSTSSESQDILPFPDPLLADIHPWTQNIDQLEPHYPKH
;
A
#
# COMPACT_ATOMS: atom_id res chain seq x y z
N MET A 1 19.80 10.56 -23.52
CA MET A 1 19.61 10.65 -22.06
C MET A 1 18.34 9.89 -21.74
N ILE A 2 18.44 8.67 -21.21
CA ILE A 2 17.26 7.88 -20.82
C ILE A 2 16.89 8.37 -19.43
N ALA A 3 15.79 9.10 -19.30
CA ALA A 3 15.26 9.46 -17.98
C ALA A 3 14.88 8.16 -17.26
N GLU A 4 15.55 7.84 -16.16
CA GLU A 4 15.17 6.73 -15.29
C GLU A 4 13.70 6.92 -14.90
N ALA A 5 12.83 5.99 -15.29
CA ALA A 5 11.47 5.96 -14.79
C ALA A 5 11.53 5.59 -13.30
N GLN A 6 11.66 6.59 -12.44
CA GLN A 6 11.72 6.40 -11.00
C GLN A 6 10.34 5.97 -10.51
N ALA A 7 10.14 4.66 -10.35
CA ALA A 7 9.01 4.15 -9.59
C ALA A 7 9.15 4.64 -8.14
N ARG A 8 8.08 5.24 -7.60
CA ARG A 8 8.02 5.70 -6.22
C ARG A 8 7.14 4.77 -5.41
N VAL A 9 7.42 4.67 -4.12
CA VAL A 9 6.60 3.92 -3.16
C VAL A 9 6.24 4.86 -2.04
N ALA A 10 4.96 4.87 -1.65
CA ALA A 10 4.48 5.53 -0.45
C ALA A 10 3.94 4.46 0.51
N LEU A 11 4.28 4.57 1.79
CA LEU A 11 3.76 3.69 2.84
C LEU A 11 2.54 4.33 3.49
N GLY A 12 1.51 3.53 3.75
CA GLY A 12 0.31 3.94 4.47
C GLY A 12 0.34 3.46 5.92
N THR A 13 -0.76 2.89 6.38
CA THR A 13 -0.91 2.32 7.71
C THR A 13 0.04 1.14 7.90
N CYS A 14 0.86 1.21 8.95
CA CYS A 14 1.70 0.10 9.40
C CYS A 14 1.24 -0.41 10.77
N LYS A 15 1.15 -1.73 10.93
CA LYS A 15 0.80 -2.43 12.17
C LYS A 15 1.79 -3.56 12.44
N PRO A 16 1.92 -4.05 13.69
CA PRO A 16 2.61 -5.31 13.94
C PRO A 16 2.01 -6.43 13.09
N ALA A 17 2.84 -7.24 12.44
CA ALA A 17 2.35 -8.37 11.65
C ALA A 17 1.65 -9.41 12.54
N LEU A 18 0.59 -10.06 12.03
CA LEU A 18 -0.18 -11.07 12.79
C LEU A 18 0.64 -12.32 13.12
N ASN A 19 1.42 -12.81 12.15
CA ASN A 19 2.26 -13.99 12.27
C ASN A 19 3.73 -13.65 11.93
N PRO A 20 4.42 -12.86 12.78
CA PRO A 20 5.74 -12.38 12.46
C PRO A 20 6.76 -13.53 12.47
N ARG A 21 7.45 -13.73 11.33
CA ARG A 21 8.59 -14.67 11.23
C ARG A 21 9.88 -14.03 11.71
N TYR A 22 9.93 -12.70 11.73
CA TYR A 22 11.08 -11.91 12.14
C TYR A 22 10.73 -10.96 13.29
N LYS A 23 11.73 -10.63 14.11
CA LYS A 23 11.56 -9.68 15.22
C LYS A 23 11.14 -8.31 14.68
N ASN A 24 10.12 -7.72 15.29
CA ASN A 24 9.58 -6.41 14.93
C ASN A 24 9.11 -6.30 13.46
N GLN A 25 8.64 -7.41 12.88
CA GLN A 25 8.05 -7.40 11.54
C GLN A 25 6.76 -6.55 11.54
N LEU A 26 6.67 -5.64 10.57
CA LEU A 26 5.55 -4.72 10.40
C LEU A 26 4.80 -5.05 9.12
N ALA A 27 3.49 -5.17 9.17
CA ALA A 27 2.63 -5.22 8.00
C ALA A 27 2.20 -3.81 7.64
N CYS A 28 2.36 -3.41 6.38
CA CYS A 28 1.98 -2.08 5.89
C CYS A 28 1.20 -2.15 4.59
N THR A 29 0.27 -1.23 4.40
CA THR A 29 -0.22 -0.85 3.07
C THR A 29 0.83 0.01 2.36
N LEU A 30 0.84 -0.04 1.03
CA LEU A 30 1.71 0.79 0.21
C LEU A 30 1.10 1.06 -1.15
N VAL A 31 1.39 2.23 -1.72
CA VAL A 31 1.10 2.54 -3.12
C VAL A 31 2.40 2.54 -3.91
N VAL A 32 2.43 1.77 -4.99
CA VAL A 32 3.46 1.82 -6.03
C VAL A 32 3.00 2.80 -7.10
N ILE A 33 3.81 3.82 -7.35
CA ILE A 33 3.56 4.87 -8.33
C ILE A 33 4.57 4.70 -9.46
N SER A 34 4.08 4.43 -10.67
CA SER A 34 4.90 4.31 -11.87
C SER A 34 4.30 5.12 -13.02
N GLN A 35 5.04 5.25 -14.12
CA GLN A 35 4.51 5.87 -15.34
C GLN A 35 3.31 5.10 -15.92
N GLY A 36 3.21 3.80 -15.65
CA GLY A 36 2.10 2.95 -16.11
C GLY A 36 0.85 2.99 -15.22
N GLY A 37 0.90 3.70 -14.10
CA GLY A 37 -0.22 3.81 -13.16
C GLY A 37 0.19 3.65 -11.70
N THR A 38 -0.82 3.69 -10.83
CA THR A 38 -0.73 3.54 -9.38
C THR A 38 -1.41 2.26 -8.93
N SER A 39 -0.76 1.47 -8.07
CA SER A 39 -1.35 0.29 -7.45
C SER A 39 -1.14 0.34 -5.94
N GLU A 40 -2.23 0.27 -5.17
CA GLU A 40 -2.15 -0.02 -3.75
C GLU A 40 -2.05 -1.53 -3.53
N THR A 41 -1.19 -1.92 -2.60
CA THR A 41 -0.98 -3.29 -2.18
C THR A 41 -0.50 -3.30 -0.73
N GLN A 42 -0.14 -4.48 -0.22
CA GLN A 42 0.28 -4.67 1.16
C GLN A 42 1.54 -5.51 1.20
N ALA A 43 2.46 -5.17 2.10
CA ALA A 43 3.70 -5.91 2.31
C ALA A 43 4.11 -5.90 3.78
N ASP A 44 4.77 -6.97 4.18
CA ASP A 44 5.43 -7.06 5.47
C ASP A 44 6.89 -6.64 5.34
N PHE A 45 7.39 -5.86 6.30
CA PHE A 45 8.74 -5.35 6.36
C PHE A 45 9.43 -5.83 7.63
N HIS A 46 10.68 -6.25 7.51
CA HIS A 46 11.52 -6.54 8.66
C HIS A 46 12.96 -6.07 8.42
N TRP A 47 13.71 -5.86 9.50
CA TRP A 47 15.14 -5.58 9.43
C TRP A 47 15.93 -6.89 9.48
N ASP A 48 16.75 -7.15 8.46
CA ASP A 48 17.58 -8.36 8.38
C ASP A 48 18.94 -8.23 9.11
N GLY A 49 19.20 -7.08 9.73
CA GLY A 49 20.49 -6.72 10.34
C GLY A 49 21.28 -5.70 9.52
N LYS A 50 20.98 -5.55 8.23
CA LYS A 50 21.67 -4.66 7.30
C LYS A 50 20.73 -3.75 6.51
N LYS A 51 19.53 -4.22 6.19
CA LYS A 51 18.54 -3.50 5.39
C LYS A 51 17.12 -3.90 5.78
N TRP A 52 16.17 -3.07 5.36
CA TRP A 52 14.77 -3.44 5.34
C TRP A 52 14.50 -4.38 4.17
N VAL A 53 13.81 -5.47 4.45
CA VAL A 53 13.39 -6.48 3.47
C VAL A 53 11.88 -6.53 3.47
N SER A 54 11.29 -6.49 2.28
CA SER A 54 9.85 -6.67 2.08
C SER A 54 9.52 -8.11 1.70
N THR A 55 8.37 -8.58 2.16
CA THR A 55 7.75 -9.87 1.83
C THR A 55 6.25 -9.67 1.63
N SER A 56 5.58 -10.59 0.94
CA SER A 56 4.11 -10.56 0.85
C SER A 56 3.48 -10.55 2.24
N SER A 57 2.44 -9.74 2.43
CA SER A 57 1.77 -9.66 3.74
C SER A 57 0.83 -10.83 3.96
N GLU A 58 0.96 -11.48 5.11
CA GLU A 58 -0.02 -12.43 5.66
C GLU A 58 -1.02 -11.72 6.61
N SER A 59 -0.92 -10.39 6.75
CA SER A 59 -1.70 -9.59 7.69
C SER A 59 -2.76 -8.73 7.00
N GLN A 60 -3.26 -9.18 5.84
CA GLN A 60 -4.14 -8.37 4.99
C GLN A 60 -5.45 -8.01 5.68
N ASP A 61 -5.97 -8.93 6.50
CA ASP A 61 -7.23 -8.77 7.24
C ASP A 61 -7.20 -7.65 8.31
N ILE A 62 -6.01 -7.21 8.74
CA ILE A 62 -5.87 -6.15 9.75
C ILE A 62 -5.46 -4.80 9.17
N LEU A 63 -5.14 -4.76 7.89
CA LEU A 63 -4.77 -3.53 7.19
C LEU A 63 -6.01 -2.95 6.50
N PRO A 64 -6.20 -1.61 6.57
CA PRO A 64 -7.28 -1.00 5.82
C PRO A 64 -7.03 -1.18 4.31
N PHE A 65 -8.10 -1.37 3.55
CA PHE A 65 -8.04 -1.29 2.09
C PHE A 65 -9.38 -0.77 1.56
N PRO A 66 -9.39 0.33 0.78
CA PRO A 66 -8.27 1.23 0.51
C PRO A 66 -7.77 1.92 1.80
N ASP A 67 -6.47 2.24 1.87
CA ASP A 67 -5.90 2.90 3.04
C ASP A 67 -6.25 4.40 3.08
N PRO A 68 -6.87 4.91 4.16
CA PRO A 68 -7.18 6.33 4.28
C PRO A 68 -5.95 7.25 4.28
N LEU A 69 -4.78 6.78 4.69
CA LEU A 69 -3.52 7.56 4.65
C LEU A 69 -2.94 7.67 3.25
N LEU A 70 -3.37 6.80 2.33
CA LEU A 70 -2.94 6.81 0.94
C LEU A 70 -3.97 7.49 0.04
N ALA A 71 -5.09 7.96 0.62
CA ALA A 71 -6.20 8.56 -0.11
C ALA A 71 -5.71 9.62 -1.11
N ASP A 72 -4.95 10.63 -0.69
CA ASP A 72 -4.53 11.74 -1.56
C ASP A 72 -3.60 11.34 -2.72
N ILE A 73 -3.05 10.12 -2.70
CA ILE A 73 -2.16 9.59 -3.74
C ILE A 73 -2.96 8.93 -4.87
N HIS A 74 -4.19 8.51 -4.60
CA HIS A 74 -5.05 7.91 -5.58
C HIS A 74 -5.66 8.95 -6.53
N PRO A 75 -5.55 8.78 -7.86
CA PRO A 75 -6.22 9.69 -8.80
C PRO A 75 -7.75 9.71 -8.64
N TRP A 76 -8.34 8.64 -8.09
CA TRP A 76 -9.79 8.47 -7.94
C TRP A 76 -10.38 9.04 -6.64
N THR A 77 -9.56 9.38 -5.65
CA THR A 77 -10.00 9.95 -4.37
C THR A 77 -10.20 11.47 -4.42
N GLN A 78 -9.59 12.15 -5.40
CA GLN A 78 -9.81 13.59 -5.60
C GLN A 78 -11.26 13.95 -5.95
N ASN A 79 -12.09 12.95 -6.28
CA ASN A 79 -13.51 13.10 -6.57
C ASN A 79 -14.38 12.05 -5.86
N ILE A 80 -13.97 11.52 -4.69
CA ILE A 80 -14.73 10.44 -4.01
C ILE A 80 -16.15 10.89 -3.62
N ASP A 81 -16.35 12.19 -3.35
CA ASP A 81 -17.66 12.79 -3.10
C ASP A 81 -18.59 12.78 -4.33
N GLN A 82 -18.06 12.51 -5.53
CA GLN A 82 -18.80 12.35 -6.78
C GLN A 82 -19.02 10.88 -7.18
N LEU A 83 -18.38 9.94 -6.48
CA LEU A 83 -18.54 8.50 -6.68
C LEU A 83 -19.62 7.96 -5.74
N GLU A 84 -20.81 8.60 -5.75
CA GLU A 84 -22.00 7.96 -5.20
C GLU A 84 -22.11 6.55 -5.76
N PRO A 85 -22.52 5.56 -4.95
CA PRO A 85 -22.42 4.17 -5.35
C PRO A 85 -23.43 3.90 -6.47
N HIS A 86 -22.92 3.80 -7.70
CA HIS A 86 -23.64 3.16 -8.80
C HIS A 86 -23.71 1.65 -8.56
N TYR A 87 -24.41 1.23 -7.51
CA TYR A 87 -24.99 -0.10 -7.48
C TYR A 87 -26.12 -0.10 -8.51
N PRO A 88 -26.08 -0.97 -9.55
CA PRO A 88 -27.27 -1.21 -10.35
C PRO A 88 -28.31 -1.81 -9.40
N LYS A 89 -29.43 -1.08 -9.23
CA LYS A 89 -30.63 -1.63 -8.60
C LYS A 89 -31.12 -2.76 -9.51
N HIS A 90 -30.92 -4.01 -9.08
CA HIS A 90 -31.69 -5.14 -9.59
C HIS A 90 -33.06 -5.17 -8.93
#